data_AF-A0A6A6KDT5-F1
#
_entry.id   AF-A0A6A6KDT5-F1
#
_cell.length_a   1.000
_cell.length_b   1.000
_cell.length_c   1.000
_cell.angle_alpha   90.00
_cell.angle_beta   90.00
_cell.angle_gamma   90.00
#
_symmetry.space_group_name_H-M   'P 1'
#
loop_
_entity.id
_entity.type
_entity.pdbx_description
1 polymer ?
#
loop_
_entity_poly.entity_id
_entity_poly.type
_entity_poly.pdbx_seq_one_letter_code
_entity_poly.pdbx_strand_id
1 'polypeptide(L)'
;MQELKLEYLDLYLIHFPISLIPGEQDFPFEKDELVHMDIKAVWEAMEECQKRGLTKSIGVSNFSCEKLQTLLNMAKIPPAVNQVEMSPLWQQKKLIQFCKEKGVHITAYSPLGAKGTLWGTNQVLENQVLKEIAEARGKTVAQVTYILRKVLTYTVTF
;
A
#
# COMPACT_ATOMS: atom_id res chain seq x y z
N MET A 1 9.05 -11.90 13.08
CA MET A 1 9.18 -13.36 12.87
C MET A 1 8.73 -14.17 14.08
N GLN A 2 9.28 -13.91 15.27
CA GLN A 2 8.96 -14.66 16.50
C GLN A 2 7.47 -14.64 16.86
N GLU A 3 6.82 -13.47 16.81
CA GLU A 3 5.39 -13.36 17.12
C GLU A 3 4.49 -14.13 16.15
N LEU A 4 4.79 -14.04 14.84
CA LEU A 4 4.07 -14.77 13.80
C LEU A 4 4.42 -16.26 13.76
N LYS A 5 5.47 -16.70 14.48
CA LYS A 5 6.01 -18.07 14.47
C LYS A 5 6.30 -18.58 13.06
N LEU A 6 6.87 -17.73 12.22
CA LEU A 6 7.28 -18.03 10.85
C LEU A 6 8.80 -18.04 10.71
N GLU A 7 9.30 -18.79 9.73
CA GLU A 7 10.72 -18.81 9.36
C GLU A 7 11.06 -17.73 8.32
N TYR A 8 10.11 -17.38 7.45
CA TYR A 8 10.24 -16.32 6.46
C TYR A 8 8.89 -15.62 6.20
N LEU A 9 8.93 -14.44 5.55
CA LEU A 9 7.75 -13.75 5.02
C LEU A 9 7.73 -13.78 3.49
N ASP A 10 6.58 -14.02 2.86
CA ASP A 10 6.48 -13.87 1.41
C ASP A 10 6.72 -12.42 0.95
N LEU A 11 6.29 -11.44 1.76
CA LEU A 11 6.44 -10.01 1.47
C LEU A 11 6.72 -9.22 2.76
N TYR A 12 7.74 -8.37 2.74
CA TYR A 12 8.04 -7.42 3.82
C TYR A 12 8.08 -5.98 3.30
N LEU A 13 7.40 -5.06 3.98
CA LEU A 13 7.19 -3.69 3.50
C LEU A 13 7.78 -2.66 4.46
N ILE A 14 8.39 -1.61 3.92
CA ILE A 14 8.54 -0.34 4.65
C ILE A 14 7.15 0.28 4.79
N HIS A 15 6.64 0.44 6.02
CA HIS A 15 5.25 0.86 6.24
C HIS A 15 4.98 2.31 5.82
N PHE A 16 5.88 3.24 6.16
CA PHE A 16 5.79 4.65 5.77
C PHE A 16 7.15 5.19 5.33
N PRO A 17 7.19 6.21 4.43
CA PRO A 17 8.42 6.89 4.04
C PRO A 17 8.86 7.95 5.08
N ILE A 18 8.81 7.59 6.37
CA ILE A 18 9.25 8.40 7.50
C ILE A 18 9.91 7.49 8.54
N SER A 19 10.72 8.08 9.41
CA SER A 19 11.31 7.43 10.57
C SER A 19 10.83 8.13 11.85
N LEU A 20 10.73 7.35 12.92
CA LEU A 20 10.39 7.84 14.25
C LEU A 20 11.62 7.79 15.16
N ILE A 21 11.61 8.58 16.23
CA ILE A 21 12.53 8.38 17.35
C ILE A 21 12.44 6.92 17.84
N PRO A 22 13.55 6.27 18.24
CA PRO A 22 13.50 4.90 18.73
C PRO A 22 12.58 4.78 19.96
N GLY A 23 11.67 3.81 19.94
CA GLY A 23 10.71 3.57 21.02
C GLY A 23 9.40 3.00 20.48
N GLU A 24 8.42 2.86 21.36
CA GLU A 24 7.03 2.60 20.99
C GLU A 24 6.31 3.94 20.90
N GLN A 25 5.75 4.24 19.72
CA GLN A 25 4.91 5.42 19.51
C GLN A 25 3.56 4.97 18.96
N ASP A 26 2.50 5.56 19.50
CA ASP A 26 1.14 5.32 19.04
C ASP A 26 0.82 6.20 17.82
N PHE A 27 0.05 5.65 16.89
CA PHE A 27 -0.48 6.44 15.79
C PHE A 27 -1.72 7.22 16.25
N PRO A 28 -1.87 8.53 15.94
CA PRO A 28 -1.07 9.32 15.01
C PRO A 28 0.23 9.86 15.63
N PHE A 29 1.29 9.92 14.81
CA PHE A 29 2.61 10.39 15.24
C PHE A 29 2.65 11.91 15.41
N GLU A 30 3.26 12.36 16.50
CA GLU A 30 3.51 13.76 16.79
C GLU A 30 4.73 14.28 16.00
N LYS A 31 4.80 15.59 15.77
CA LYS A 31 5.85 16.18 14.90
C LYS A 31 7.26 16.02 15.45
N ASP A 32 7.41 16.08 16.76
CA ASP A 32 8.67 15.92 17.48
C ASP A 32 9.15 14.47 17.56
N GLU A 33 8.27 13.51 17.23
CA GLU A 33 8.64 12.09 17.09
C GLU A 33 9.25 11.79 15.71
N LEU A 34 9.03 12.65 14.71
CA LEU A 34 9.51 12.43 13.34
C LEU A 34 11.00 12.77 13.21
N VAL A 35 11.78 11.83 12.68
CA VAL A 35 13.19 12.03 12.36
C VAL A 35 13.47 11.81 10.88
N HIS A 36 14.62 12.32 10.43
CA HIS A 36 15.06 12.11 9.05
C HIS A 36 15.25 10.62 8.76
N MET A 37 14.56 10.13 7.74
CA MET A 37 14.73 8.76 7.25
C MET A 37 15.85 8.71 6.21
N ASP A 38 16.93 8.00 6.53
CA ASP A 38 17.89 7.55 5.52
C ASP A 38 17.29 6.36 4.75
N ILE A 39 16.47 6.68 3.74
CA ILE A 39 15.80 5.67 2.92
C ILE A 39 16.78 4.75 2.20
N LYS A 40 18.00 5.21 1.90
CA LYS A 40 19.01 4.39 1.22
C LYS A 40 19.50 3.30 2.15
N ALA A 41 19.92 3.67 3.36
CA ALA A 41 20.37 2.71 4.37
C ALA A 41 19.27 1.71 4.74
N VAL A 42 18.02 2.19 4.91
CA VAL A 42 16.88 1.32 5.21
C VAL A 42 16.62 0.34 4.06
N TRP A 43 16.66 0.79 2.81
CA TRP A 43 16.44 -0.10 1.67
C TRP A 43 17.57 -1.12 1.51
N GLU A 44 18.83 -0.73 1.68
CA GLU A 44 19.97 -1.65 1.67
C GLU A 44 19.83 -2.75 2.73
N ALA A 45 19.27 -2.43 3.90
CA ALA A 45 18.94 -3.42 4.93
C ALA A 45 17.78 -4.35 4.51
N MET A 46 16.75 -3.83 3.83
CA MET A 46 15.66 -4.65 3.27
C MET A 46 16.19 -5.64 2.24
N GLU A 47 17.08 -5.20 1.34
CA GLU A 47 17.73 -6.06 0.35
C GLU A 47 18.53 -7.18 1.01
N GLU A 48 19.23 -6.89 2.11
CA GLU A 48 19.97 -7.90 2.86
C GLU A 48 19.03 -8.92 3.54
N CYS A 49 17.90 -8.48 4.09
CA CYS A 49 16.88 -9.39 4.63
C CYS A 49 16.38 -10.38 3.57
N GLN A 50 16.19 -9.92 2.33
CA GLN A 50 15.79 -10.79 1.23
C GLN A 50 16.90 -11.77 0.85
N LYS A 51 18.15 -11.31 0.72
CA LYS A 51 19.32 -12.16 0.40
C LYS A 51 19.54 -13.27 1.43
N ARG A 52 19.28 -12.97 2.71
CA ARG A 52 19.36 -13.92 3.82
C ARG A 52 18.18 -14.90 3.89
N GLY A 53 17.21 -14.79 2.99
CA GLY A 53 16.03 -15.65 2.96
C GLY A 53 14.99 -15.35 4.04
N LEU A 54 15.11 -14.22 4.76
CA LEU A 54 14.12 -13.81 5.79
C LEU A 54 12.80 -13.37 5.14
N THR A 55 12.86 -12.92 3.89
CA THR A 55 11.70 -12.64 3.08
C THR A 55 11.93 -13.00 1.62
N LYS A 56 10.88 -13.41 0.90
CA LYS A 56 10.96 -13.67 -0.54
C LYS A 56 10.89 -12.41 -1.39
N SER A 57 10.19 -11.38 -0.92
CA SER A 57 10.00 -10.12 -1.64
C SER A 57 9.97 -8.93 -0.69
N ILE A 58 10.51 -7.81 -1.15
CA ILE A 58 10.49 -6.54 -0.41
C ILE A 58 9.71 -5.49 -1.18
N GLY A 59 9.08 -4.59 -0.45
CA GLY A 59 8.30 -3.51 -1.02
C GLY A 59 8.15 -2.34 -0.06
N VAL A 60 7.25 -1.44 -0.43
CA VAL A 60 6.94 -0.24 0.33
C VAL A 60 5.44 -0.06 0.51
N SER A 61 5.05 0.80 1.43
CA SER A 61 3.69 1.25 1.63
C SER A 61 3.66 2.76 1.81
N ASN A 62 2.63 3.42 1.30
CA ASN A 62 2.43 4.88 1.39
C ASN A 62 3.46 5.72 0.62
N PHE A 63 4.08 5.17 -0.42
CA PHE A 63 5.02 5.92 -1.26
C PHE A 63 4.30 6.61 -2.43
N SER A 64 4.55 7.91 -2.59
CA SER A 64 4.13 8.67 -3.77
C SER A 64 5.00 8.31 -4.99
N CYS A 65 4.59 8.73 -6.20
CA CYS A 65 5.39 8.53 -7.42
C CYS A 65 6.81 9.08 -7.28
N GLU A 66 6.96 10.27 -6.69
CA GLU A 66 8.25 10.92 -6.49
C GLU A 66 9.15 10.12 -5.53
N LYS A 67 8.62 9.74 -4.36
CA LYS A 67 9.36 8.94 -3.38
C LYS A 67 9.76 7.58 -3.95
N LEU A 68 8.86 6.95 -4.70
CA LEU A 68 9.11 5.67 -5.36
C LEU A 68 10.16 5.81 -6.47
N GLN A 69 10.15 6.91 -7.23
CA GLN A 69 11.18 7.18 -8.24
C GLN A 69 12.56 7.37 -7.60
N THR A 70 12.65 8.12 -6.49
CA THR A 70 13.89 8.26 -5.73
C THR A 70 14.42 6.90 -5.27
N LEU A 71 13.55 6.05 -4.74
CA LEU A 71 13.91 4.69 -4.32
C LEU A 71 14.41 3.83 -5.48
N LEU A 72 13.68 3.83 -6.61
CA LEU A 72 14.05 3.06 -7.80
C LEU A 72 15.40 3.47 -8.40
N ASN A 73 15.80 4.73 -8.25
CA ASN A 73 17.09 5.21 -8.75
C ASN A 73 18.29 4.67 -7.97
N MET A 74 18.09 4.23 -6.72
CA MET A 74 19.17 3.76 -5.84
C MET A 74 19.08 2.26 -5.49
N ALA A 75 17.91 1.64 -5.70
CA ALA A 75 17.67 0.24 -5.37
C ALA A 75 18.44 -0.72 -6.28
N LYS A 76 19.12 -1.71 -5.68
CA LYS A 76 19.70 -2.86 -6.41
C LYS A 76 18.63 -3.93 -6.65
N ILE A 77 17.75 -4.14 -5.68
CA ILE A 77 16.55 -4.95 -5.83
C ILE A 77 15.35 -3.98 -5.80
N PRO A 78 14.61 -3.82 -6.91
CA PRO A 78 13.48 -2.89 -6.96
C PRO A 78 12.33 -3.36 -6.06
N PRO A 79 11.53 -2.45 -5.47
CA PRO A 79 10.36 -2.81 -4.68
C PRO A 79 9.36 -3.59 -5.53
N ALA A 80 9.00 -4.79 -5.09
CA ALA A 80 8.02 -5.63 -5.78
C ALA A 80 6.59 -5.06 -5.66
N VAL A 81 6.30 -4.39 -4.53
CA VAL A 81 4.96 -3.89 -4.19
C VAL A 81 5.03 -2.46 -3.66
N ASN A 82 4.05 -1.63 -4.02
CA ASN A 82 3.68 -0.43 -3.28
C ASN A 82 2.23 -0.58 -2.78
N GLN A 83 2.06 -0.68 -1.46
CA GLN A 83 0.74 -0.78 -0.82
C GLN A 83 0.22 0.61 -0.46
N VAL A 84 -0.97 0.99 -0.93
CA VAL A 84 -1.51 2.36 -0.75
C VAL A 84 -3.02 2.37 -0.54
N GLU A 85 -3.53 3.44 0.06
CA GLU A 85 -4.97 3.66 0.15
C GLU A 85 -5.55 3.76 -1.25
N MET A 86 -6.59 2.97 -1.50
CA MET A 86 -7.32 3.05 -2.75
C MET A 86 -8.74 2.54 -2.60
N SER A 87 -9.69 3.34 -3.10
CA SER A 87 -11.12 3.02 -3.11
C SER A 87 -11.76 3.56 -4.40
N PRO A 88 -13.05 3.28 -4.69
CA PRO A 88 -13.73 3.89 -5.83
C PRO A 88 -13.74 5.43 -5.79
N LEU A 89 -13.68 6.02 -4.60
CA LEU A 89 -13.61 7.47 -4.37
C LEU A 89 -12.17 7.98 -4.33
N TRP A 90 -11.17 7.10 -4.23
CA TRP A 90 -9.75 7.42 -4.19
C TRP A 90 -8.95 6.49 -5.10
N GLN A 91 -8.97 6.74 -6.41
CA GLN A 91 -8.56 5.76 -7.43
C GLN A 91 -7.06 5.75 -7.76
N GLN A 92 -6.27 6.73 -7.30
CA GLN A 92 -4.81 6.77 -7.47
C GLN A 92 -4.29 6.55 -8.91
N LYS A 93 -5.04 6.98 -9.95
CA LYS A 93 -4.75 6.66 -11.37
C LYS A 93 -3.30 6.92 -11.79
N LYS A 94 -2.75 8.09 -11.40
CA LYS A 94 -1.36 8.47 -11.72
C LYS A 94 -0.34 7.48 -11.12
N LEU A 95 -0.56 7.09 -9.87
CA LEU A 95 0.32 6.15 -9.17
C LEU A 95 0.21 4.73 -9.74
N ILE A 96 -1.00 4.28 -10.10
CA ILE A 96 -1.20 2.99 -10.77
C ILE A 96 -0.41 2.93 -12.07
N GLN A 97 -0.53 3.97 -12.91
CA GLN A 97 0.18 4.02 -14.18
C GLN A 97 1.70 4.04 -13.98
N PHE A 98 2.18 4.86 -13.05
CA PHE A 98 3.61 4.90 -12.69
C PHE A 98 4.12 3.53 -12.24
N CYS A 99 3.43 2.88 -11.30
CA CYS A 99 3.84 1.57 -10.80
C CYS A 99 3.81 0.50 -11.90
N LYS A 100 2.80 0.53 -12.79
CA LYS A 100 2.73 -0.37 -13.96
C LYS A 100 3.94 -0.20 -14.88
N GLU A 101 4.33 1.04 -15.20
CA GLU A 101 5.50 1.34 -16.05
C GLU A 101 6.82 0.90 -15.41
N LYS A 102 6.91 0.92 -14.08
CA LYS A 102 8.11 0.54 -13.32
C LYS A 102 8.14 -0.94 -12.91
N GLY A 103 7.12 -1.72 -13.26
CA GLY A 103 7.01 -3.13 -12.84
C GLY A 103 6.77 -3.32 -11.34
N VAL A 104 6.22 -2.30 -10.66
CA VAL A 104 5.87 -2.34 -9.23
C VAL A 104 4.39 -2.71 -9.10
N HIS A 105 4.07 -3.74 -8.32
CA HIS A 105 2.69 -4.13 -8.09
C HIS A 105 1.97 -3.20 -7.10
N ILE A 106 0.74 -2.80 -7.39
CA ILE A 106 -0.07 -2.03 -6.45
C ILE A 106 -0.95 -2.95 -5.60
N THR A 107 -0.83 -2.83 -4.28
CA THR A 107 -1.79 -3.43 -3.34
C THR A 107 -2.64 -2.34 -2.71
N ALA A 108 -3.96 -2.43 -2.84
CA ALA A 108 -4.89 -1.47 -2.25
C ALA A 108 -5.24 -1.84 -0.80
N TYR A 109 -5.05 -0.92 0.14
CA TYR A 109 -5.66 -0.98 1.47
C TYR A 109 -6.88 -0.07 1.57
N SER A 110 -7.71 -0.28 2.59
CA SER A 110 -8.96 0.47 2.85
C SER A 110 -9.93 0.57 1.66
N PRO A 111 -10.18 -0.51 0.90
CA PRO A 111 -11.02 -0.44 -0.29
C PRO A 111 -12.45 0.01 -0.01
N LEU A 112 -12.95 -0.20 1.21
CA LEU A 112 -14.30 0.15 1.66
C LEU A 112 -14.37 1.52 2.38
N GLY A 113 -13.33 2.34 2.30
CA GLY A 113 -13.31 3.68 2.90
C GLY A 113 -12.85 3.72 4.36
N ALA A 114 -12.37 2.61 4.92
CA ALA A 114 -11.81 2.55 6.28
C ALA A 114 -12.75 3.02 7.41
N LYS A 115 -14.07 2.81 7.27
CA LYS A 115 -15.06 3.19 8.30
C LYS A 115 -14.62 2.72 9.70
N GLY A 116 -14.58 3.64 10.66
CA GLY A 116 -14.22 3.36 12.05
C GLY A 116 -12.74 3.61 12.38
N THR A 117 -11.93 4.02 11.40
CA THR A 117 -10.55 4.48 11.62
C THR A 117 -10.47 6.01 11.68
N LEU A 118 -9.36 6.56 12.17
CA LEU A 118 -9.13 8.00 12.29
C LEU A 118 -9.07 8.73 10.94
N TRP A 119 -8.70 8.04 9.86
CA TRP A 119 -8.57 8.61 8.51
C TRP A 119 -9.71 8.20 7.56
N GLY A 120 -10.62 7.34 8.02
CA GLY A 120 -11.64 6.72 7.19
C GLY A 120 -12.99 7.44 7.20
N THR A 121 -13.81 7.15 6.19
CA THR A 121 -15.19 7.63 6.08
C THR A 121 -16.14 6.50 5.64
N ASN A 122 -17.44 6.67 5.86
CA ASN A 122 -18.43 5.73 5.33
C ASN A 122 -18.86 6.03 3.87
N GLN A 123 -18.23 7.01 3.22
CA GLN A 123 -18.71 7.55 1.94
C GLN A 123 -18.73 6.51 0.82
N VAL A 124 -17.81 5.54 0.83
CA VAL A 124 -17.80 4.45 -0.16
C VAL A 124 -19.04 3.57 0.00
N LEU A 125 -19.36 3.16 1.22
CA LEU A 125 -20.51 2.28 1.47
C LEU A 125 -21.85 3.01 1.35
N GLU A 126 -21.86 4.33 1.58
CA GLU A 126 -23.06 5.17 1.47
C GLU A 126 -23.30 5.74 0.07
N ASN A 127 -22.33 5.61 -0.84
CA ASN A 127 -22.40 6.15 -2.19
C ASN A 127 -23.61 5.60 -2.95
N GLN A 128 -24.47 6.51 -3.40
CA GLN A 128 -25.73 6.17 -4.04
C GLN A 128 -25.54 5.41 -5.36
N VAL A 129 -24.56 5.81 -6.18
CA VAL A 129 -24.23 5.12 -7.44
C VAL A 129 -23.78 3.68 -7.15
N LEU A 130 -22.93 3.47 -6.14
CA LEU A 130 -22.49 2.12 -5.77
C LEU A 130 -23.63 1.26 -5.23
N LYS A 131 -24.60 1.84 -4.52
CA LYS A 131 -25.81 1.14 -4.05
C LYS A 131 -26.70 0.73 -5.22
N GLU A 132 -26.95 1.62 -6.17
CA GLU A 132 -27.74 1.32 -7.37
C GLU A 132 -27.09 0.21 -8.21
N ILE A 133 -25.77 0.25 -8.39
CA ILE A 133 -25.02 -0.83 -9.07
C ILE A 133 -25.15 -2.14 -8.28
N ALA A 134 -25.04 -2.09 -6.96
CA ALA A 134 -25.15 -3.26 -6.10
C ALA A 134 -26.54 -3.91 -6.21
N GLU A 135 -27.61 -3.11 -6.15
CA GLU A 135 -28.99 -3.55 -6.32
C GLU A 135 -29.23 -4.17 -7.70
N ALA A 136 -28.86 -3.46 -8.78
CA ALA A 136 -29.02 -3.92 -10.15
C ALA A 136 -28.27 -5.23 -10.46
N ARG A 137 -27.27 -5.58 -9.65
CA ARG A 137 -26.46 -6.81 -9.81
C ARG A 137 -26.76 -7.88 -8.76
N GLY A 138 -27.68 -7.63 -7.82
CA GLY A 138 -27.93 -8.52 -6.69
C GLY A 138 -26.66 -8.78 -5.85
N LYS A 139 -25.85 -7.74 -5.62
CA LYS A 139 -24.58 -7.77 -4.88
C LYS A 139 -24.61 -6.79 -3.72
N THR A 140 -23.60 -6.87 -2.86
CA THR A 140 -23.34 -5.83 -1.85
C THR A 140 -22.45 -4.73 -2.40
N VAL A 141 -22.49 -3.53 -1.82
CA VAL A 141 -21.57 -2.44 -2.16
C VAL A 141 -20.10 -2.86 -2.00
N ALA A 142 -19.80 -3.70 -1.00
CA ALA A 142 -18.46 -4.24 -0.79
C ALA A 142 -18.00 -5.14 -1.94
N GLN A 143 -18.88 -6.00 -2.47
CA GLN A 143 -18.59 -6.85 -3.63
C GLN A 143 -18.39 -6.00 -4.90
N VAL A 144 -19.25 -5.01 -5.13
CA VAL A 144 -19.11 -4.07 -6.25
C VAL A 144 -17.76 -3.34 -6.17
N THR A 145 -17.42 -2.82 -4.99
CA THR A 145 -16.16 -2.12 -4.75
C THR A 145 -14.94 -3.00 -5.02
N TYR A 146 -14.96 -4.26 -4.59
CA TYR A 146 -13.90 -5.22 -4.89
C TYR A 146 -13.72 -5.47 -6.38
N ILE A 147 -14.82 -5.58 -7.14
CA ILE A 147 -14.79 -5.78 -8.59
C ILE A 147 -14.25 -4.54 -9.29
N LEU A 148 -14.73 -3.35 -8.93
CA LEU A 148 -14.25 -2.08 -9.48
C LEU A 148 -12.76 -1.89 -9.22
N ARG A 149 -12.28 -2.24 -8.02
CA ARG A 149 -10.84 -2.25 -7.72
C ARG A 149 -10.06 -3.13 -8.70
N LYS A 150 -10.51 -4.36 -8.98
CA LYS A 150 -9.82 -5.24 -9.93
C LYS A 150 -9.71 -4.60 -11.32
N VAL A 151 -10.76 -3.96 -11.80
CA VAL A 151 -10.76 -3.26 -13.11
C VAL A 151 -9.81 -2.06 -13.11
N LEU A 152 -9.70 -1.35 -11.98
CA LEU A 152 -8.81 -0.19 -11.86
C LEU A 152 -7.33 -0.58 -11.74
N THR A 153 -7.00 -1.66 -11.02
CA THR A 153 -5.60 -2.07 -10.78
C THR A 153 -5.06 -3.03 -11.84
N TYR A 154 -5.93 -3.80 -12.48
CA TYR A 154 -5.57 -4.69 -13.57
C TYR A 154 -6.34 -4.20 -14.79
N THR A 155 -5.64 -3.61 -15.75
CA THR A 155 -6.23 -3.40 -17.08
C THR A 155 -6.59 -4.79 -17.60
N VAL A 156 -7.86 -5.17 -17.48
CA VAL A 156 -8.40 -6.34 -18.19
C VAL A 156 -8.38 -5.92 -19.65
N THR A 157 -7.33 -6.27 -20.37
CA THR A 157 -7.40 -6.42 -21.82
C THR A 157 -8.37 -7.56 -22.06
N PHE A 158 -9.57 -7.22 -22.53
CA PHE A 158 -10.46 -8.18 -23.19
C PHE A 158 -9.84 -8.60 -24.53
#